data_AF-A0A2M9WIK8-F1
#
_entry.id   AF-A0A2M9WIK8-F1
#
_cell.length_a   1.000
_cell.length_b   1.000
_cell.length_c   1.000
_cell.angle_alpha   90.00
_cell.angle_beta   90.00
_cell.angle_gamma   90.00
#
_symmetry.space_group_name_H-M   'P 1'
#
loop_
_entity.id
_entity.type
_entity.pdbx_description
1 polymer ?
#
loop_
_entity_poly.entity_id
_entity_poly.type
_entity_poly.pdbx_seq_one_letter_code
_entity_poly.pdbx_strand_id
1 'polypeptide(L)'
;MALVKIIAANLFAGANFQKLEVGKVYDVDSAIAEKWVEQGKAETSKEKASDKLVFEVATPSAPVSTDSSALQDQLNVALEQLKTAQTDAEAKDVAHAAALEQLKTDHATELEAEKARADKAEADLVEATKKAK
;
A
#
# COMPACT_ATOMS: atom_id res chain seq x y z
N MET A 1 -12.57 7.92 -40.58
CA MET A 1 -12.04 6.54 -40.56
C MET A 1 -12.44 5.89 -41.88
N ALA A 2 -11.46 5.33 -42.59
CA ALA A 2 -11.54 4.83 -43.95
C ALA A 2 -10.61 3.62 -44.12
N LEU A 3 -11.08 2.59 -44.82
CA LEU A 3 -10.32 1.38 -45.10
C LEU A 3 -9.50 1.55 -46.38
N VAL A 4 -8.18 1.37 -46.25
CA VAL A 4 -7.25 1.47 -47.38
C VAL A 4 -6.35 0.24 -47.45
N LYS A 5 -6.18 -0.31 -48.66
CA LYS A 5 -5.26 -1.41 -48.94
C LYS A 5 -3.91 -0.82 -49.33
N ILE A 6 -2.85 -1.19 -48.62
CA ILE A 6 -1.52 -0.60 -48.86
C ILE A 6 -0.86 -1.25 -50.07
N ILE A 7 -0.22 -0.42 -50.90
CA ILE A 7 0.49 -0.86 -52.12
C ILE A 7 1.98 -0.55 -52.01
N ALA A 8 2.33 0.52 -51.27
CA ALA A 8 3.71 0.91 -51.04
C ALA A 8 4.39 0.10 -49.92
N ALA A 9 5.58 -0.45 -50.21
CA ALA A 9 6.34 -1.27 -49.26
C ALA A 9 6.96 -0.51 -48.06
N ASN A 10 6.94 0.82 -48.10
CA ASN A 10 7.59 1.70 -47.12
C ASN A 10 6.61 2.74 -46.55
N LEU A 11 5.37 2.31 -46.28
CA LEU A 11 4.37 3.17 -45.67
C LEU A 11 4.40 3.00 -44.15
N PHE A 12 4.43 4.10 -43.41
CA PHE A 12 4.43 4.11 -41.95
C PHE A 12 3.29 4.98 -41.43
N ALA A 13 2.64 4.58 -40.33
CA ALA A 13 1.48 5.27 -39.79
C ALA A 13 1.53 5.38 -38.26
N GLY A 14 0.85 6.40 -37.71
CA GLY A 14 0.77 6.65 -36.27
C GLY A 14 2.03 7.27 -35.67
N ALA A 15 1.93 7.69 -34.40
CA ALA A 15 3.05 8.30 -33.66
C ALA A 15 4.21 7.32 -33.40
N ASN A 16 3.93 6.02 -33.45
CA ASN A 16 4.92 4.95 -33.28
C ASN A 16 5.63 4.57 -34.59
N PHE A 17 5.35 5.25 -35.70
CA PHE A 17 5.89 4.92 -37.03
C PHE A 17 5.71 3.42 -37.36
N GLN A 18 4.51 2.90 -37.17
CA GLN A 18 4.22 1.51 -37.48
C GLN A 18 4.30 1.27 -38.99
N LYS A 19 5.16 0.35 -39.43
CA LYS A 19 5.25 -0.05 -40.84
C LYS A 19 3.98 -0.79 -41.25
N LEU A 20 3.37 -0.36 -42.35
CA LEU A 20 2.20 -1.00 -42.95
C LEU A 20 2.64 -1.96 -44.06
N GLU A 21 1.99 -3.12 -44.11
CA GLU A 21 2.34 -4.17 -45.06
C GLU A 21 1.58 -4.04 -46.38
N VAL A 22 2.28 -4.26 -47.49
CA VAL A 22 1.68 -4.30 -48.84
C VAL A 22 0.64 -5.40 -48.91
N GLY A 23 -0.54 -5.07 -49.45
CA GLY A 23 -1.66 -5.98 -49.60
C GLY A 23 -2.58 -6.07 -48.38
N LYS A 24 -2.19 -5.54 -47.21
CA LYS A 24 -3.06 -5.48 -46.03
C LYS A 24 -3.97 -4.25 -46.05
N VAL A 25 -5.17 -4.42 -45.51
CA VAL A 25 -6.17 -3.36 -45.33
C VAL A 25 -6.06 -2.79 -43.92
N TYR A 26 -5.92 -1.48 -43.78
CA TYR A 26 -5.89 -0.79 -42.50
C TYR A 26 -7.00 0.25 -42.41
N ASP A 27 -7.51 0.47 -41.20
CA ASP A 27 -8.41 1.58 -40.90
C ASP A 27 -7.60 2.81 -40.49
N VAL A 28 -7.69 3.87 -41.28
CA VAL A 28 -6.96 5.12 -41.05
C VAL A 28 -7.91 6.31 -41.13
N ASP A 29 -7.46 7.48 -40.68
CA ASP A 29 -8.26 8.68 -40.82
C ASP A 29 -8.55 8.99 -42.31
N SER A 30 -9.74 9.50 -42.59
CA SER A 30 -10.21 9.73 -43.96
C SER A 30 -9.32 10.73 -44.71
N ALA A 31 -8.78 11.74 -44.01
CA ALA A 31 -7.87 12.72 -44.62
C ALA A 31 -6.49 12.12 -44.96
N ILE A 32 -6.06 11.07 -44.25
CA ILE A 32 -4.82 10.34 -44.53
C ILE A 32 -5.04 9.36 -45.68
N ALA A 33 -6.19 8.67 -45.68
CA ALA A 33 -6.60 7.76 -46.74
C ALA A 33 -6.61 8.44 -48.11
N GLU A 34 -7.25 9.61 -48.23
CA GLU A 34 -7.29 10.38 -49.49
C GLU A 34 -5.89 10.72 -49.98
N LYS A 35 -5.02 11.23 -49.10
CA LYS A 35 -3.62 11.55 -49.45
C LYS A 35 -2.83 10.33 -49.92
N TRP A 36 -3.06 9.16 -49.34
CA TRP A 36 -2.35 7.95 -49.74
C TRP A 36 -2.86 7.40 -51.07
N VAL A 37 -4.15 7.54 -51.35
CA VAL A 37 -4.75 7.16 -52.63
C VAL A 37 -4.28 8.08 -53.75
N GLU A 38 -4.28 9.40 -53.52
CA GLU A 38 -3.73 10.38 -54.46
C GLU A 38 -2.25 10.16 -54.75
N GLN A 39 -1.47 9.76 -53.74
CA GLN A 39 -0.04 9.47 -53.87
C GLN A 39 0.25 8.08 -54.44
N GLY A 40 -0.76 7.26 -54.76
CA GLY A 40 -0.59 5.89 -55.25
C GLY A 40 0.05 4.94 -54.24
N LYS A 41 -0.02 5.27 -52.94
CA LYS A 41 0.56 4.47 -51.84
C LYS A 41 -0.43 3.47 -51.27
N ALA A 42 -1.72 3.72 -51.44
CA ALA A 42 -2.80 2.85 -51.03
C ALA A 42 -3.99 2.96 -52.00
N GLU A 43 -4.90 1.98 -52.00
CA GLU A 43 -6.16 2.01 -52.73
C GLU A 43 -7.34 1.97 -51.76
N THR A 44 -8.45 2.62 -52.10
CA THR A 44 -9.68 2.55 -51.31
C THR A 44 -10.18 1.11 -51.29
N SER A 45 -10.25 0.50 -50.11
CA SER A 45 -10.75 -0.88 -49.98
C SER A 45 -12.20 -0.88 -49.50
N LYS A 46 -13.05 -1.61 -50.22
CA LYS A 46 -14.39 -2.01 -49.75
C LYS A 46 -14.38 -3.39 -49.09
N GLU A 47 -13.22 -4.03 -49.04
CA GLU A 47 -13.04 -5.28 -48.31
C GLU A 47 -13.23 -4.96 -46.83
N LYS A 48 -14.27 -5.52 -46.21
CA LYS A 48 -14.43 -5.48 -44.75
C LYS A 48 -13.11 -5.96 -44.19
N ALA A 49 -12.52 -5.23 -43.24
CA ALA A 49 -11.29 -5.62 -42.55
C ALA A 49 -11.41 -7.08 -42.05
N SER A 50 -11.01 -8.02 -42.89
CA SER A 50 -11.06 -9.47 -42.70
C SER A 50 -9.81 -9.93 -41.98
N ASP A 51 -9.31 -9.09 -41.09
CA ASP A 51 -8.63 -9.56 -39.90
C ASP A 51 -9.12 -8.66 -38.78
N LYS A 52 -10.11 -9.20 -38.05
CA LYS A 52 -10.56 -8.64 -36.79
C LYS A 52 -9.28 -8.37 -36.01
N LEU A 53 -8.95 -7.10 -35.75
CA LEU A 53 -7.89 -6.74 -34.81
C LEU A 53 -8.31 -7.32 -33.46
N VAL A 54 -7.98 -8.59 -33.23
CA VAL A 54 -8.08 -9.22 -31.93
C VAL A 54 -6.94 -8.59 -31.16
N PHE A 55 -7.26 -7.49 -30.48
CA PHE A 55 -6.48 -7.08 -29.34
C PHE A 55 -6.56 -8.26 -28.36
N GLU A 56 -5.52 -9.08 -28.34
CA GLU A 56 -5.32 -10.05 -27.28
C GLU A 56 -5.02 -9.27 -26.00
N VAL A 57 -6.08 -8.72 -25.40
CA VAL A 57 -6.05 -8.35 -24.00
C VAL A 57 -5.88 -9.67 -23.28
N ALA A 58 -4.83 -9.79 -22.46
CA ALA A 58 -4.53 -10.98 -21.66
C ALA A 58 -5.66 -11.25 -20.67
N THR A 59 -6.78 -11.72 -21.17
CA THR A 59 -7.92 -12.18 -20.39
C THR A 59 -7.54 -13.60 -20.03
N PRO A 60 -7.16 -13.88 -18.77
CA PRO A 60 -6.77 -15.22 -18.38
C PRO A 60 -7.92 -16.18 -18.75
N SER A 61 -7.63 -17.18 -19.60
CA SER A 61 -8.62 -18.21 -19.99
C SER A 61 -9.07 -19.09 -18.83
N ALA A 62 -8.37 -19.03 -17.69
CA ALA A 62 -8.78 -19.70 -16.48
C ALA A 62 -9.89 -18.89 -15.78
N PRO A 63 -11.01 -19.52 -15.38
CA PRO A 63 -11.97 -18.86 -14.51
C PRO A 63 -11.24 -18.38 -13.25
N VAL A 64 -11.41 -17.09 -12.92
CA VAL A 64 -10.92 -16.56 -11.64
C VAL A 64 -11.68 -17.32 -10.56
N SER A 65 -10.95 -18.05 -9.71
CA SER A 65 -11.59 -18.76 -8.60
C SER A 65 -12.32 -17.74 -7.73
N THR A 66 -13.63 -17.89 -7.59
CA THR A 66 -14.47 -17.05 -6.70
C THR A 66 -14.37 -17.50 -5.24
N ASP A 67 -13.61 -18.56 -4.98
CA ASP A 67 -13.45 -19.14 -3.66
C ASP A 67 -12.51 -18.27 -2.81
N SER A 68 -13.13 -17.34 -2.08
CA SER A 68 -12.47 -16.40 -1.17
C SER A 68 -12.47 -16.89 0.28
N SER A 69 -12.91 -18.13 0.53
CA SER A 69 -12.99 -18.73 1.87
C SER A 69 -11.67 -18.65 2.62
N ALA A 70 -10.55 -18.98 1.97
CA ALA A 70 -9.22 -18.89 2.57
C ALA A 70 -8.83 -17.46 2.97
N LEU A 71 -9.20 -16.45 2.17
CA LEU A 71 -8.96 -15.04 2.49
C LEU A 71 -9.87 -14.57 3.63
N GLN A 72 -11.10 -15.05 3.68
CA GLN A 72 -12.04 -14.77 4.76
C GLN A 72 -11.58 -15.39 6.09
N ASP A 73 -11.04 -16.60 6.06
CA ASP A 73 -10.47 -17.27 7.24
C ASP A 73 -9.23 -16.52 7.74
N GLN A 74 -8.34 -16.08 6.84
CA GLN A 74 -7.19 -15.24 7.19
C GLN A 74 -7.63 -13.91 7.82
N LEU A 75 -8.68 -13.28 7.26
CA LEU A 75 -9.23 -12.05 7.81
C LEU A 75 -9.79 -12.27 9.23
N ASN A 76 -10.53 -13.35 9.45
CA ASN A 76 -11.09 -13.69 10.75
C ASN A 76 -9.98 -13.92 11.79
N VAL A 77 -8.94 -14.68 11.43
CA VAL A 77 -7.77 -14.92 12.31
C VAL A 77 -7.05 -13.60 12.64
N ALA A 78 -6.85 -12.72 11.66
CA ALA A 78 -6.21 -11.43 11.88
C ALA A 78 -7.04 -10.51 12.79
N LEU A 79 -8.36 -10.52 12.66
CA LEU A 79 -9.26 -9.75 13.54
C LEU A 79 -9.24 -10.28 14.98
N GLU A 80 -9.19 -11.60 15.16
CA GLU A 80 -9.05 -12.23 16.48
C GLU A 80 -7.74 -11.80 17.15
N GLN A 81 -6.62 -11.88 16.40
CA GLN A 81 -5.30 -11.47 16.88
C GLN A 81 -5.26 -9.97 17.26
N LEU A 82 -5.87 -9.11 16.45
CA LEU A 82 -5.96 -7.67 16.73
C LEU A 82 -6.70 -7.42 18.05
N LYS A 83 -7.83 -8.12 18.25
CA LYS A 83 -8.63 -8.00 19.46
C LYS A 83 -7.85 -8.45 20.70
N THR A 84 -7.16 -9.58 20.63
CA THR A 84 -6.29 -10.06 21.73
C THR A 84 -5.16 -9.06 22.02
N ALA A 85 -4.50 -8.54 20.99
CA ALA A 85 -3.43 -7.56 21.17
C ALA A 85 -3.94 -6.26 21.82
N GLN A 86 -5.15 -5.81 21.47
CA GLN A 86 -5.79 -4.65 22.11
C GLN A 86 -6.07 -4.90 23.59
N THR A 87 -6.67 -6.05 23.94
CA THR A 87 -6.96 -6.36 25.35
C THR A 87 -5.69 -6.50 26.18
N ASP A 88 -4.64 -7.08 25.60
CA ASP A 88 -3.34 -7.23 26.27
C ASP A 88 -2.64 -5.89 26.47
N ALA A 89 -2.76 -4.97 25.50
CA ALA A 89 -2.21 -3.63 25.60
C ALA A 89 -2.94 -2.83 26.70
N GLU A 90 -4.27 -2.83 26.70
CA GLU A 90 -5.08 -2.17 27.74
C GLU A 90 -4.75 -2.72 29.15
N ALA A 91 -4.63 -4.04 29.28
CA ALA A 91 -4.25 -4.66 30.56
C ALA A 91 -2.85 -4.23 31.02
N LYS A 92 -1.88 -4.13 30.11
CA LYS A 92 -0.52 -3.66 30.41
C LYS A 92 -0.50 -2.19 30.80
N ASP A 93 -1.26 -1.35 30.12
CA ASP A 93 -1.34 0.08 30.44
C ASP A 93 -1.93 0.31 31.82
N VAL A 94 -2.99 -0.42 32.18
CA VAL A 94 -3.58 -0.39 33.53
C VAL A 94 -2.58 -0.89 34.57
N ALA A 95 -1.89 -2.00 34.31
CA ALA A 95 -0.88 -2.54 35.23
C ALA A 95 0.29 -1.57 35.43
N HIS A 96 0.75 -0.91 34.37
CA HIS A 96 1.82 0.08 34.43
C HIS A 96 1.40 1.34 35.21
N ALA A 97 0.18 1.82 35.00
CA ALA A 97 -0.38 2.93 35.78
C ALA A 97 -0.46 2.59 37.27
N ALA A 98 -0.95 1.38 37.61
CA ALA A 98 -0.99 0.91 38.99
C ALA A 98 0.41 0.79 39.62
N ALA A 99 1.38 0.26 38.88
CA ALA A 99 2.77 0.15 39.35
C ALA A 99 3.41 1.51 39.62
N LEU A 100 3.14 2.52 38.78
CA LEU A 100 3.63 3.88 38.98
C LEU A 100 3.03 4.54 40.23
N GLU A 101 1.73 4.37 40.48
CA GLU A 101 1.09 4.89 41.69
C GLU A 101 1.59 4.19 42.96
N GLN A 102 1.82 2.88 42.90
CA GLN A 102 2.45 2.16 44.00
C GLN A 102 3.87 2.67 44.26
N LEU A 103 4.69 2.82 43.22
CA LEU A 103 6.07 3.32 43.36
C LEU A 103 6.11 4.73 43.98
N LYS A 104 5.20 5.61 43.59
CA LYS A 104 5.08 6.96 44.19
C LYS A 104 4.77 6.87 45.68
N THR A 105 3.86 5.97 46.06
CA THR A 105 3.47 5.76 47.45
C THR A 105 4.64 5.21 48.26
N ASP A 106 5.32 4.19 47.73
CA ASP A 106 6.48 3.56 48.36
C ASP A 106 7.60 4.58 48.56
N HIS A 107 7.98 5.33 47.52
CA HIS A 107 8.99 6.38 47.61
C HIS A 107 8.61 7.48 48.61
N ALA A 108 7.33 7.87 48.68
CA ALA A 108 6.88 8.84 49.67
C ALA A 108 7.05 8.28 51.10
N THR A 109 6.72 7.01 51.32
CA THR A 109 6.89 6.38 52.64
C THR A 109 8.35 6.22 53.03
N GLU A 110 9.23 5.88 52.08
CA GLU A 110 10.67 5.75 52.32
C GLU A 110 11.29 7.12 52.65
N LEU A 111 10.90 8.17 51.94
CA LEU A 111 11.35 9.54 52.21
C LEU A 111 10.97 9.99 53.62
N GLU A 112 9.72 9.75 54.04
CA GLU A 112 9.26 10.12 55.37
C GLU A 112 9.96 9.29 56.47
N ALA A 113 10.18 8.00 56.23
CA ALA A 113 10.94 7.16 57.16
C ALA A 113 12.40 7.64 57.29
N GLU A 114 13.02 8.05 56.18
CA GLU A 114 14.40 8.53 56.19
C GLU A 114 14.53 9.89 56.87
N LYS A 115 13.59 10.82 56.63
CA LYS A 115 13.53 12.09 57.37
C LYS A 115 13.41 11.87 58.87
N ALA A 116 12.52 10.97 59.31
CA ALA A 116 12.37 10.65 60.72
C ALA A 116 13.65 10.08 61.36
N ARG A 117 14.41 9.27 60.61
CA ARG A 117 15.72 8.78 61.07
C ARG A 117 16.76 9.89 61.15
N ALA A 118 16.80 10.78 60.15
CA ALA A 118 17.69 11.93 60.14
C ALA A 118 17.41 12.87 61.32
N ASP A 119 16.14 13.24 61.52
CA ASP A 119 15.71 14.10 62.63
C ASP A 119 16.08 13.47 63.99
N LYS A 120 15.89 12.15 64.13
CA LYS A 120 16.30 11.43 65.34
C LYS A 120 17.81 11.44 65.54
N ALA A 121 18.59 11.18 64.49
CA ALA A 121 20.04 11.19 64.56
C ALA A 121 20.60 12.58 64.92
N GLU A 122 20.01 13.64 64.37
CA GLU A 122 20.34 15.02 64.72
C GLU A 122 20.03 15.33 66.19
N ALA A 123 18.85 14.91 66.69
CA ALA A 123 18.48 15.06 68.09
C ALA A 123 19.45 14.33 69.03
N ASP A 124 19.80 13.07 68.71
CA ASP A 124 20.74 12.26 69.48
C ASP A 124 22.15 12.90 69.51
N LEU A 125 22.62 13.48 68.40
CA LEU A 125 23.89 14.21 68.32
C LEU A 125 23.89 15.49 69.16
N VAL A 126 22.80 16.26 69.13
CA VAL A 126 22.63 17.45 69.96
C VAL A 126 22.65 17.08 71.45
N GLU A 127 22.03 15.97 71.84
CA GLU A 127 22.06 15.49 73.22
C GLU A 127 23.46 15.01 73.65
N ALA A 128 24.14 14.24 72.80
CA ALA A 128 25.49 13.75 73.05
C ALA A 128 26.50 14.90 73.23
N THR A 129 26.42 15.93 72.38
CA THR A 129 27.30 17.11 72.47
C THR A 129 27.03 17.97 73.71
N LYS A 130 25.79 18.04 74.19
CA LYS A 130 25.47 18.69 75.48
C LYS A 130 26.06 17.95 76.67
N LYS A 131 26.08 16.61 76.66
CA LYS A 131 26.65 15.79 77.74
C LYS A 131 28.18 15.81 77.77
N ALA A 132 28.82 16.15 76.66
CA ALA A 132 30.28 16.18 76.51
C ALA A 132 30.91 17.55 76.83
N LYS A 133 30.10 18.59 77.09
CA LYS A 133 30.53 19.92 77.55
C LYS A 133 30.30 20.07 79.04
#